data_AF-A0A3N7CHF3-F1
#
_entry.id   AF-A0A3N7CHF3-F1
#
_cell.length_a   1.000
_cell.length_b   1.000
_cell.length_c   1.000
_cell.angle_alpha   90.00
_cell.angle_beta   90.00
_cell.angle_gamma   90.00
#
_symmetry.space_group_name_H-M   'P 1'
#
loop_
_entity.id
_entity.type
_entity.pdbx_description
1 polymer ?
#
loop_
_entity_poly.entity_id
_entity_poly.type
_entity_poly.pdbx_seq_one_letter_code
_entity_poly.pdbx_strand_id
1 'polypeptide(L)'
;MRKFTLLVLLAAALIRLYESHKGRQEVAIKTKAAAEAMARNDGEAWGLQGPPRRSEARQARGGFDCDGRSYCSQMRSCDEAKYFLQFCPGVNLDGNKNGLPCEQQWCSP
;
A
#
# COMPACT_ATOMS: atom_id res chain seq x y z
N MET A 1 -38.83 -48.93 1.28
CA MET A 1 -38.17 -48.16 2.35
C MET A 1 -36.69 -47.85 2.05
N ARG A 2 -35.80 -48.85 1.91
CA ARG A 2 -34.34 -48.61 1.68
C ARG A 2 -33.98 -47.87 0.38
N LYS A 3 -34.76 -48.04 -0.70
CA LYS A 3 -34.56 -47.31 -1.96
C LYS A 3 -34.95 -45.83 -1.83
N PHE A 4 -36.00 -45.53 -1.07
CA PHE A 4 -36.42 -44.15 -0.81
C PHE A 4 -35.43 -43.39 0.06
N THR A 5 -34.82 -44.05 1.07
CA THR A 5 -33.78 -43.43 1.90
C THR A 5 -32.53 -43.09 1.08
N LEU A 6 -32.15 -43.91 0.08
CA LEU A 6 -31.02 -43.60 -0.81
C LEU A 6 -31.29 -42.39 -1.71
N LEU A 7 -32.50 -42.28 -2.27
CA LEU A 7 -32.88 -41.15 -3.12
C LEU A 7 -32.86 -39.82 -2.35
N VAL A 8 -33.33 -39.81 -1.09
CA VAL A 8 -33.33 -38.61 -0.24
C VAL A 8 -31.90 -38.16 0.09
N LEU A 9 -30.99 -39.10 0.39
CA LEU A 9 -29.58 -38.76 0.68
C LEU A 9 -28.84 -38.24 -0.57
N LEU A 10 -29.09 -38.83 -1.73
CA LEU A 10 -28.52 -38.33 -2.99
C LEU A 10 -29.02 -36.92 -3.32
N ALA A 11 -30.32 -36.67 -3.18
CA ALA A 11 -30.88 -35.33 -3.39
C ALA A 11 -30.27 -34.30 -2.43
N ALA A 12 -30.13 -34.64 -1.14
CA ALA A 12 -29.50 -33.77 -0.15
C ALA A 12 -28.03 -33.47 -0.47
N ALA A 13 -27.25 -34.49 -0.91
CA ALA A 13 -25.86 -34.31 -1.31
C ALA A 13 -25.72 -33.38 -2.53
N LEU A 14 -26.59 -33.54 -3.54
CA LEU A 14 -26.61 -32.70 -4.74
C LEU A 14 -26.97 -31.24 -4.41
N ILE A 15 -27.95 -31.02 -3.52
CA ILE A 15 -28.32 -29.67 -3.06
C ILE A 15 -27.14 -28.99 -2.37
N ARG A 16 -26.45 -29.68 -1.44
CA ARG A 16 -25.30 -29.14 -0.73
C ARG A 16 -24.12 -28.80 -1.66
N LEU A 17 -23.87 -29.64 -2.66
CA LEU A 17 -22.84 -29.40 -3.67
C LEU A 17 -23.16 -28.17 -4.54
N TYR A 18 -24.42 -28.00 -4.94
CA TYR A 18 -24.86 -26.86 -5.73
C TYR A 18 -24.72 -25.52 -4.99
N GLU A 19 -25.08 -25.47 -3.71
CA GLU A 19 -24.93 -24.28 -2.86
C GLU A 19 -23.46 -23.88 -2.67
N SER A 20 -22.55 -24.86 -2.52
CA SER A 20 -21.11 -24.62 -2.39
C SER A 20 -20.51 -23.96 -3.64
N HIS A 21 -21.01 -24.31 -4.83
CA HIS A 21 -20.54 -23.72 -6.09
C HIS A 21 -21.01 -22.28 -6.29
N LYS A 22 -22.25 -21.94 -5.90
CA LYS A 22 -22.80 -20.59 -6.04
C LYS A 22 -22.04 -19.55 -5.20
N GLY A 23 -21.63 -19.92 -3.97
CA GLY A 23 -20.87 -19.03 -3.09
C GLY A 23 -19.46 -18.68 -3.60
N ARG A 24 -18.83 -19.57 -4.38
CA ARG A 24 -17.47 -19.36 -4.92
C ARG A 24 -17.45 -18.39 -6.11
N GLN A 25 -18.56 -18.27 -6.84
CA GLN A 25 -18.65 -17.43 -8.05
C GLN A 25 -18.78 -15.93 -7.73
N GLU A 26 -19.46 -15.57 -6.64
CA GLU A 26 -19.68 -14.16 -6.29
C GLU A 26 -18.39 -13.45 -5.80
N VAL A 27 -17.49 -14.19 -5.15
CA VAL A 27 -16.22 -13.67 -4.63
C VAL A 27 -15.22 -13.36 -5.77
N ALA A 28 -15.27 -14.10 -6.87
CA ALA A 28 -14.38 -13.89 -8.02
C ALA A 28 -14.69 -12.62 -8.83
N ILE A 29 -15.94 -12.15 -8.82
CA ILE A 29 -16.35 -10.96 -9.59
C ILE A 29 -16.05 -9.67 -8.80
N LYS A 30 -16.27 -9.68 -7.47
CA LYS A 30 -15.98 -8.53 -6.60
C LYS A 30 -14.48 -8.24 -6.48
N THR A 31 -13.63 -9.27 -6.51
CA THR A 31 -12.16 -9.13 -6.42
C THR A 31 -11.53 -8.62 -7.72
N LYS A 32 -12.05 -9.03 -8.89
CA LYS A 32 -11.55 -8.53 -10.19
C LYS A 32 -11.89 -7.07 -10.44
N ALA A 33 -13.11 -6.64 -10.10
CA ALA A 33 -13.52 -5.24 -10.25
C ALA A 33 -12.71 -4.27 -9.36
N ALA A 34 -12.36 -4.69 -8.13
CA ALA A 34 -11.52 -3.89 -7.24
C ALA A 34 -10.07 -3.78 -7.72
N ALA A 35 -9.51 -4.86 -8.31
CA ALA A 35 -8.16 -4.85 -8.86
C ALA A 35 -8.03 -3.98 -10.13
N GLU A 36 -9.03 -4.00 -11.01
CA GLU A 36 -9.04 -3.18 -12.24
C GLU A 36 -9.29 -1.69 -11.98
N ALA A 37 -9.91 -1.33 -10.86
CA ALA A 37 -10.08 0.06 -10.44
C ALA A 37 -8.76 0.71 -9.95
N MET A 38 -7.84 -0.08 -9.38
CA MET A 38 -6.54 0.41 -8.92
C MET A 38 -5.55 0.65 -10.07
N ALA A 39 -5.68 -0.06 -11.20
CA ALA A 39 -4.76 0.04 -12.34
C ALA A 39 -5.08 1.19 -13.33
N ARG A 40 -6.15 1.96 -13.10
CA ARG A 40 -6.60 3.04 -14.01
C ARG A 40 -6.31 4.46 -13.49
N ASN A 41 -5.61 4.62 -12.37
CA ASN A 41 -5.38 5.92 -11.74
C ASN A 41 -3.95 6.46 -11.91
N ASP A 42 -3.26 6.04 -12.97
CA ASP A 42 -1.86 6.38 -13.19
C ASP A 42 -1.67 7.58 -14.15
N GLY A 43 -2.76 8.13 -14.70
CA GLY A 43 -2.68 8.80 -16.01
C GLY A 43 -3.19 10.22 -16.14
N GLU A 44 -3.86 10.83 -15.15
CA GLU A 44 -4.50 12.12 -15.41
C GLU A 44 -4.65 12.97 -14.15
N ALA A 45 -3.68 13.89 -13.95
CA ALA A 45 -3.96 15.32 -13.80
C ALA A 45 -2.78 16.09 -13.19
N TRP A 46 -1.70 16.39 -13.94
CA TRP A 46 -0.94 17.65 -13.74
C TRP A 46 -0.45 18.15 -15.10
N GLY A 47 -1.16 19.15 -15.62
CA GLY A 47 -0.70 19.93 -16.75
C GLY A 47 0.60 20.67 -16.44
N LEU A 48 1.42 20.83 -17.50
CA LEU A 48 2.50 21.82 -17.64
C LEU A 48 3.81 21.66 -16.85
N GLN A 49 4.11 20.52 -16.23
CA GLN A 49 5.45 20.29 -15.66
C GLN A 49 6.04 19.00 -16.23
N GLY A 50 7.29 19.07 -16.70
CA GLY A 50 8.01 17.95 -17.33
C GLY A 50 8.10 16.71 -16.43
N PRO A 51 8.66 15.59 -16.92
CA PRO A 51 8.71 14.35 -16.16
C PRO A 51 9.28 14.61 -14.75
N PRO A 52 8.66 14.09 -13.67
CA PRO A 52 9.16 14.28 -12.32
C PRO A 52 10.61 13.84 -12.30
N ARG A 53 11.51 14.61 -11.67
CA ARG A 53 12.90 14.15 -11.59
C ARG A 53 12.87 12.81 -10.90
N ARG A 54 13.74 11.91 -11.33
CA ARG A 54 13.82 10.53 -10.81
C ARG A 54 13.88 10.50 -9.27
N SER A 55 14.39 11.57 -8.65
CA SER A 55 14.37 11.83 -7.22
C SER A 55 12.97 12.02 -6.63
N GLU A 56 12.11 12.88 -7.20
CA GLU A 56 10.75 13.13 -6.71
C GLU A 56 9.85 11.89 -6.90
N ALA A 57 9.99 11.18 -8.01
CA ALA A 57 9.26 9.94 -8.24
C ALA A 57 9.68 8.81 -7.26
N ARG A 58 10.96 8.78 -6.85
CA ARG A 58 11.46 7.83 -5.83
C ARG A 58 11.01 8.21 -4.43
N GLN A 59 10.96 9.51 -4.13
CA GLN A 59 10.42 10.06 -2.88
C GLN A 59 8.92 9.76 -2.74
N ALA A 60 8.13 9.95 -3.80
CA ALA A 60 6.71 9.63 -3.82
C ALA A 60 6.43 8.12 -3.63
N ARG A 61 7.42 7.26 -3.92
CA ARG A 61 7.36 5.81 -3.70
C ARG A 61 7.98 5.38 -2.36
N GLY A 62 8.34 6.32 -1.49
CA GLY A 62 8.89 6.01 -0.16
C GLY A 62 10.27 5.32 -0.16
N GLY A 63 11.04 5.46 -1.24
CA GLY A 63 12.35 4.82 -1.37
C GLY A 63 13.46 5.67 -0.77
N PHE A 64 13.65 5.60 0.54
CA PHE A 64 14.77 6.23 1.25
C PHE A 64 15.80 5.17 1.66
N ASP A 65 17.09 5.50 1.53
CA ASP A 65 18.20 4.62 1.92
C ASP A 65 19.20 5.43 2.73
N CYS A 66 19.85 4.78 3.69
CA CYS A 66 20.93 5.40 4.44
C CYS A 66 22.17 5.51 3.54
N ASP A 67 22.48 6.73 3.12
CA ASP A 67 23.58 7.06 2.21
C ASP A 67 24.69 7.89 2.89
N GLY A 68 24.67 7.97 4.22
CA GLY A 68 25.65 8.69 5.03
C GLY A 68 25.33 10.16 5.29
N ARG A 69 24.21 10.68 4.77
CA ARG A 69 23.72 12.02 5.15
C ARG A 69 23.24 12.05 6.60
N SER A 70 23.50 13.15 7.28
CA SER A 70 23.23 13.28 8.72
C SER A 70 22.67 14.64 9.15
N TYR A 71 22.62 15.64 8.26
CA TYR A 71 22.13 16.99 8.57
C TYR A 71 20.92 17.37 7.73
N CYS A 72 20.11 18.29 8.25
CA CYS A 72 18.86 18.73 7.62
C CYS A 72 19.04 19.32 6.23
N SER A 73 20.10 20.09 5.98
CA SER A 73 20.34 20.69 4.66
C SER A 73 20.57 19.66 3.55
N GLN A 74 20.81 18.40 3.90
CA GLN A 74 21.04 17.31 2.97
C GLN A 74 19.76 16.52 2.68
N MET A 75 18.73 16.64 3.52
CA MET A 75 17.40 16.05 3.28
C MET A 75 16.67 16.85 2.21
N ARG A 76 15.59 16.28 1.67
CA ARG A 76 14.76 16.88 0.62
C ARG A 76 13.28 16.92 0.96
N SER A 77 12.88 16.25 2.04
CA SER A 77 11.51 16.27 2.53
C SER A 77 11.45 15.90 4.01
N CYS A 78 10.30 16.19 4.63
CA CYS A 78 10.04 15.80 6.01
C CYS A 78 9.99 14.28 6.18
N ASP A 79 9.39 13.56 5.22
CA ASP A 79 9.31 12.10 5.27
C ASP A 79 10.69 11.44 5.14
N GLU A 80 11.58 12.00 4.32
CA GLU A 80 12.97 11.56 4.25
C GLU A 80 13.69 11.80 5.59
N ALA A 81 13.54 12.99 6.17
CA ALA A 81 14.15 13.32 7.46
C ALA A 81 13.66 12.39 8.59
N LYS A 82 12.36 12.07 8.62
CA LYS A 82 11.77 11.10 9.54
C LYS A 82 12.33 9.70 9.35
N TYR A 83 12.46 9.25 8.10
CA TYR A 83 13.07 7.96 7.80
C TYR A 83 14.52 7.90 8.30
N PHE A 84 15.31 8.94 8.03
CA PHE A 84 16.70 8.99 8.48
C PHE A 84 16.82 9.00 10.01
N LEU A 85 15.96 9.74 10.72
CA LEU A 85 15.93 9.75 12.18
C LEU A 85 15.62 8.36 12.77
N GLN A 86 14.73 7.60 12.12
CA GLN A 86 14.26 6.31 12.63
C GLN A 86 15.15 5.13 12.24
N PHE A 87 15.73 5.14 11.03
CA PHE A 87 16.37 3.97 10.44
C PHE A 87 17.87 4.13 10.17
N CYS A 88 18.40 5.36 10.15
CA CYS A 88 19.81 5.59 9.84
C CYS A 88 20.64 5.91 11.10
N PRO A 89 21.76 5.20 11.33
CA PRO A 89 22.62 5.46 12.47
C PRO A 89 23.41 6.78 12.30
N GLY A 90 23.69 7.45 13.42
CA GLY A 90 24.61 8.61 13.45
C GLY A 90 24.07 9.91 12.84
N VAL A 91 22.76 10.01 12.63
CA VAL A 91 22.13 11.22 12.11
C VAL A 91 21.94 12.29 13.20
N ASN A 92 22.04 13.56 12.83
CA ASN A 92 21.86 14.72 13.69
C ASN A 92 20.73 15.61 13.11
N LEU A 93 19.50 15.11 13.17
CA LEU A 93 18.33 15.75 12.57
C LEU A 93 17.37 16.34 13.60
N ASP A 94 17.34 15.79 14.81
CA ASP A 94 16.48 16.20 15.90
C ASP A 94 17.34 16.77 17.04
N GLY A 95 17.49 18.10 17.04
CA GLY A 95 18.37 18.80 17.98
C GLY A 95 17.79 18.92 19.39
N ASN A 96 16.47 19.01 19.52
CA ASN A 96 15.77 19.15 20.81
C ASN A 96 15.24 17.81 21.35
N LYS A 97 15.34 16.74 20.57
CA LYS A 97 14.96 15.36 20.90
C LYS A 97 13.46 15.20 21.15
N ASN A 98 12.63 15.94 20.43
CA ASN A 98 11.17 15.85 20.52
C ASN A 98 10.56 14.81 19.55
N GLY A 99 11.38 14.18 18.70
CA GLY A 99 10.95 13.23 17.67
C GLY A 99 10.59 13.86 16.32
N LEU A 100 10.69 15.19 16.18
CA LEU A 100 10.48 15.92 14.92
C LEU A 100 11.84 16.35 14.35
N PRO A 101 12.34 15.68 13.30
CA PRO A 101 13.58 16.08 12.67
C PRO A 101 13.39 17.33 11.81
N CYS A 102 14.41 18.19 11.74
CA CYS A 102 14.50 19.28 10.76
C CYS A 102 13.33 20.28 10.76
N GLU A 103 12.88 20.68 11.95
CA GLU A 103 11.71 21.56 12.15
C GLU A 103 11.77 22.89 11.37
N GLN A 104 12.99 23.39 11.14
CA GLN A 104 13.21 24.68 10.49
C GLN A 104 13.25 24.62 8.96
N GLN A 105 13.39 23.43 8.36
CA GLN A 105 13.64 23.29 6.92
C GLN A 105 12.60 22.42 6.23
N TRP A 106 12.22 21.29 6.84
CA TRP A 106 11.39 20.28 6.19
C TRP A 106 10.11 19.99 6.97
N CYS A 107 10.20 19.89 8.30
CA CYS A 107 9.08 19.49 9.16
C CYS A 107 8.57 20.66 10.00
N SER A 108 7.93 21.66 9.40
CA SER A 108 7.27 22.69 10.22
C SER A 108 6.14 22.08 11.07
N PRO A 109 6.05 22.42 12.37
CA PRO A 109 4.97 21.95 13.25
C PRO A 109 3.60 22.53 12.89
#